data_AF-A0A6S7F828-F1
#
_entry.id   AF-A0A6S7F828-F1
#
_cell.length_a   1.000
_cell.length_b   1.000
_cell.length_c   1.000
_cell.angle_alpha   90.00
_cell.angle_beta   90.00
_cell.angle_gamma   90.00
#
_symmetry.space_group_name_H-M   'P 1'
#
loop_
_entity.id
_entity.type
_entity.pdbx_description
1 polymer ?
#
loop_
_entity_poly.entity_id
_entity_poly.type
_entity_poly.pdbx_seq_one_letter_code
_entity_poly.pdbx_strand_id
1 'polypeptide(L)'
;MGAWPQRHIDGFEVECQVIRLDTGVLAIEVAVCRRTEGVFERRWSLPRFVTFDDPGTARRHAELVLSGIVSVDESTGEPRYGIL
;
A
#
# COMPACT_ATOMS: atom_id res chain seq x y z
N MET A 1 -0.60 -10.56 -15.60
CA MET A 1 -0.02 -9.93 -14.40
C MET A 1 -1.11 -9.91 -13.35
N GLY A 2 -0.93 -10.63 -12.23
CA GLY A 2 -1.96 -10.72 -11.20
C GLY A 2 -2.20 -9.36 -10.56
N ALA A 3 -3.46 -9.06 -10.24
CA ALA A 3 -3.80 -7.85 -9.49
C ALA A 3 -2.96 -7.76 -8.20
N TRP A 4 -2.57 -6.54 -7.84
CA TRP A 4 -1.92 -6.27 -6.56
C TRP A 4 -2.92 -6.54 -5.42
N PRO A 5 -2.43 -6.86 -4.21
CA PRO A 5 -3.31 -6.97 -3.07
C PRO A 5 -4.03 -5.63 -2.83
N GLN A 6 -5.36 -5.69 -2.75
CA GLN A 6 -6.24 -4.53 -2.61
C GLN A 6 -7.35 -4.80 -1.58
N ARG A 7 -7.82 -3.74 -0.91
CA ARG A 7 -8.88 -3.81 0.09
C ARG A 7 -9.64 -2.49 0.16
N HIS A 8 -10.94 -2.58 0.45
CA HIS A 8 -11.76 -1.39 0.72
C HIS A 8 -11.80 -1.11 2.23
N ILE A 9 -11.44 0.11 2.64
CA ILE A 9 -11.35 0.56 4.04
C ILE A 9 -11.86 1.99 4.12
N ASP A 10 -12.82 2.26 5.01
CA ASP A 10 -13.40 3.59 5.24
C ASP A 10 -13.89 4.33 3.97
N GLY A 11 -14.35 3.58 2.97
CA GLY A 11 -14.79 4.13 1.68
C GLY A 11 -13.65 4.48 0.70
N PHE A 12 -12.42 4.10 1.03
CA PHE A 12 -11.23 4.16 0.16
C PHE A 12 -10.88 2.77 -0.37
N GLU A 13 -10.41 2.72 -1.61
CA GLU A 13 -9.73 1.59 -2.23
C GLU A 13 -8.24 1.69 -1.90
N VAL A 14 -7.72 0.75 -1.11
CA VAL A 14 -6.33 0.70 -0.68
C VAL A 14 -5.64 -0.45 -1.40
N GLU A 15 -4.57 -0.16 -2.13
CA GLU A 15 -3.78 -1.13 -2.88
C GLU A 15 -2.32 -1.08 -2.43
N CYS A 16 -1.68 -2.24 -2.24
CA CYS A 16 -0.24 -2.31 -1.95
C CYS A 16 0.52 -2.80 -3.19
N GLN A 17 1.26 -1.88 -3.81
CA GLN A 17 2.03 -2.14 -5.02
C GLN A 17 3.48 -2.44 -4.68
N VAL A 18 4.09 -3.38 -5.41
CA VAL A 18 5.53 -3.60 -5.36
C VAL A 18 6.19 -2.81 -6.48
N ILE A 19 7.02 -1.83 -6.13
CA ILE A 19 7.76 -1.00 -7.07
C ILE A 19 9.23 -1.42 -7.09
N ARG A 20 9.88 -1.29 -8.25
CA ARG A 20 11.33 -1.50 -8.38
C ARG A 20 12.04 -0.16 -8.22
N LEU A 21 13.00 -0.11 -7.32
CA LEU A 21 13.87 1.06 -7.12
C LEU A 21 15.07 1.01 -8.08
N ASP A 22 15.67 2.17 -8.32
CA ASP A 22 16.84 2.32 -9.22
C ASP A 22 18.05 1.49 -8.76
N THR A 23 18.10 1.13 -7.48
CA THR A 23 19.13 0.27 -6.88
C THR A 23 18.93 -1.22 -7.16
N GLY A 24 17.88 -1.60 -7.89
CA GLY A 24 17.58 -2.98 -8.27
C GLY A 24 16.76 -3.77 -7.24
N VAL A 25 16.57 -3.22 -6.03
CA VAL A 25 15.69 -3.79 -5.00
C VAL A 25 14.24 -3.35 -5.21
N LEU A 26 13.33 -4.04 -4.54
CA LEU A 26 11.89 -3.81 -4.56
C LEU A 26 11.46 -3.10 -3.27
N ALA A 27 10.49 -2.22 -3.37
CA ALA A 27 9.84 -1.57 -2.23
C ALA A 27 8.32 -1.71 -2.35
N ILE A 28 7.60 -1.41 -1.27
CA ILE A 28 6.15 -1.43 -1.25
C ILE A 28 5.64 0.01 -1.14
N GLU A 29 4.67 0.33 -1.98
CA GLU A 29 3.96 1.59 -1.98
C GLU A 29 2.46 1.32 -1.76
N VAL A 30 1.86 2.04 -0.81
CA VAL A 30 0.43 1.94 -0.49
C VAL A 30 -0.30 3.05 -1.20
N ALA A 31 -1.10 2.70 -2.21
CA ALA A 31 -1.99 3.62 -2.90
C ALA A 31 -3.35 3.63 -2.19
N VAL A 32 -3.86 4.83 -1.91
CA VAL A 32 -5.16 5.07 -1.29
C VAL A 32 -5.97 5.94 -2.25
N CYS A 33 -7.07 5.38 -2.75
CA CYS A 33 -7.91 5.98 -3.77
C CYS A 33 -9.35 6.14 -3.28
N ARG A 34 -9.99 7.28 -3.55
CA ARG A 34 -11.44 7.47 -3.38
C ARG A 34 -12.05 7.77 -4.74
N ARG A 35 -13.04 6.98 -5.19
CA ARG A 35 -13.68 7.15 -6.51
C ARG A 35 -14.87 8.12 -6.52
N THR A 36 -15.23 8.72 -5.40
CA THR A 36 -16.36 9.66 -5.31
C THR A 36 -15.96 11.07 -5.74
N GLU A 37 -16.54 11.55 -6.85
CA GLU A 37 -16.60 12.93 -7.42
C GLU A 37 -15.36 13.85 -7.43
N GLY A 38 -14.22 13.39 -6.92
CA GLY A 38 -12.91 13.99 -7.06
C GLY A 38 -11.90 12.87 -7.05
N VAL A 39 -10.91 12.93 -7.94
CA VAL A 39 -9.84 11.93 -7.99
C VAL A 39 -8.95 12.16 -6.76
N PHE A 40 -9.31 11.54 -5.64
CA PHE A 40 -8.45 11.48 -4.47
C PHE A 40 -7.55 10.25 -4.64
N GLU A 41 -6.31 10.46 -5.09
CA GLU A 41 -5.27 9.44 -5.13
C GLU A 41 -4.08 9.95 -4.29
N ARG A 42 -3.71 9.19 -3.27
CA ARG A 42 -2.52 9.42 -2.44
C ARG A 42 -1.70 8.16 -2.36
N ARG A 43 -0.38 8.31 -2.31
CA ARG A 43 0.54 7.19 -2.22
C ARG A 43 1.48 7.38 -1.05
N TRP A 44 1.70 6.29 -0.33
CA TRP A 44 2.49 6.25 0.88
C TRP A 44 3.57 5.18 0.73
N SER A 45 4.82 5.62 0.67
CA SER A 45 5.92 4.68 0.74
C SER A 45 6.03 4.14 2.16
N LEU A 46 6.21 2.83 2.30
CA LEU A 46 6.59 2.28 3.60
C LEU A 46 7.92 2.88 4.08
N PRO A 47 8.19 2.86 5.40
CA PRO A 47 9.44 3.34 5.95
C PRO A 47 10.64 2.80 5.16
N ARG A 48 11.61 3.68 4.87
CA ARG A 48 12.78 3.49 3.97
C ARG A 48 13.63 2.23 4.20
N PHE A 49 13.37 1.45 5.24
CA PHE A 49 14.14 0.26 5.62
C PHE A 49 13.52 -1.05 5.12
N VAL A 50 12.32 -1.03 4.52
CA VAL A 50 11.67 -2.25 4.03
C VAL A 50 11.88 -2.37 2.52
N THR A 51 12.97 -3.03 2.13
CA THR A 51 13.29 -3.38 0.74
C THR A 51 13.45 -4.88 0.57
N PHE A 52 13.15 -5.40 -0.62
CA PHE A 52 13.18 -6.83 -0.93
C PHE A 52 13.98 -7.10 -2.21
N ASP A 53 14.71 -8.20 -2.23
CA ASP A 53 15.40 -8.72 -3.42
C ASP A 53 14.50 -9.65 -4.26
N ASP A 54 13.52 -10.31 -3.64
CA ASP A 54 12.61 -11.26 -4.27
C ASP A 54 11.17 -10.72 -4.41
N PRO A 55 10.56 -10.77 -5.61
CA PRO A 55 9.20 -10.28 -5.84
C PRO A 55 8.12 -11.11 -5.13
N GLY A 56 8.34 -12.41 -4.90
CA GLY A 56 7.38 -13.25 -4.16
C GLY A 56 7.27 -12.83 -2.69
N THR A 57 8.42 -12.55 -2.08
CA THR A 57 8.56 -12.08 -0.71
C THR A 57 7.99 -10.66 -0.58
N ALA A 58 8.32 -9.77 -1.50
CA ALA A 58 7.75 -8.42 -1.56
C ALA A 58 6.22 -8.46 -1.63
N ARG A 59 5.65 -9.36 -2.45
CA ARG A 59 4.19 -9.52 -2.58
C ARG A 59 3.54 -10.04 -1.30
N ARG A 60 4.09 -11.08 -0.67
CA ARG A 60 3.58 -11.59 0.62
C ARG A 60 3.64 -10.50 1.69
N HIS A 61 4.70 -9.71 1.69
CA HIS A 61 4.83 -8.62 2.64
C HIS A 61 3.84 -7.48 2.36
N ALA A 62 3.56 -7.19 1.08
CA ALA A 62 2.49 -6.27 0.69
C ALA A 62 1.11 -6.74 1.18
N GLU A 63 0.82 -8.05 1.10
CA GLU A 63 -0.40 -8.64 1.67
C GLU A 63 -0.46 -8.47 3.21
N LEU A 64 0.66 -8.70 3.90
CA LEU A 64 0.74 -8.50 5.35
C LEU A 64 0.53 -7.04 5.74
N VAL A 65 1.22 -6.11 5.06
CA VAL A 65 1.07 -4.66 5.24
C VAL A 65 -0.38 -4.25 5.04
N LEU A 66 -1.02 -4.68 3.96
CA LEU A 66 -2.43 -4.41 3.68
C LEU A 66 -3.36 -4.96 4.77
N SER A 67 -3.07 -6.16 5.29
CA SER A 67 -3.86 -6.76 6.37
C SER A 67 -3.75 -5.98 7.69
N GLY A 68 -2.60 -5.33 7.92
CA GLY A 68 -2.34 -4.49 9.10
C GLY A 68 -2.98 -3.11 9.05
N ILE A 69 -3.47 -2.64 7.89
CA ILE A 69 -4.20 -1.36 7.79
C ILE A 69 -5.60 -1.56 8.38
N VAL A 70 -5.88 -0.80 9.45
CA VAL A 70 -7.14 -0.87 10.19
C VAL A 70 -8.13 0.23 9.79
N SER A 71 -7.62 1.38 9.39
CA SER A 71 -8.44 2.54 8.97
C SER A 71 -7.63 3.46 8.05
N VAL A 72 -8.30 4.40 7.39
CA VAL A 72 -7.68 5.45 6.57
C VAL A 72 -8.12 6.81 7.10
N ASP A 73 -7.18 7.73 7.27
CA ASP A 73 -7.51 9.11 7.63
C ASP A 73 -8.29 9.78 6.50
N GLU A 74 -9.52 10.23 6.76
CA GLU A 74 -10.38 10.79 5.71
C GLU A 74 -9.86 12.12 5.14
N SER A 75 -9.10 12.89 5.93
CA SER A 75 -8.60 14.21 5.51
C SER A 75 -7.33 14.10 4.68
N THR A 76 -6.41 13.19 5.05
CA THR A 76 -5.09 13.07 4.42
C THR A 76 -4.96 11.86 3.52
N GLY A 77 -5.81 10.84 3.68
CA GLY A 77 -5.70 9.55 3.02
C GLY A 77 -4.60 8.68 3.61
N GLU A 78 -4.11 8.98 4.82
CA GLU A 78 -3.04 8.24 5.47
C GLU A 78 -3.54 6.89 6.00
N PRO A 79 -2.93 5.76 5.58
CA PRO A 79 -3.27 4.45 6.11
C PRO A 79 -2.81 4.36 7.56
N ARG A 80 -3.73 4.01 8.46
CA ARG A 80 -3.45 3.78 9.88
C ARG A 80 -3.29 2.28 10.11
N TYR A 81 -2.15 1.92 10.68
CA TYR A 81 -1.82 0.53 10.99
C TYR A 81 -2.23 0.19 12.42
N GLY A 82 -2.85 -0.98 12.60
CA GLY A 82 -3.06 -1.54 13.93
C GLY A 82 -1.72 -2.00 14.50
N ILE A 83 -1.53 -1.84 15.82
CA ILE A 83 -0.44 -2.53 16.51
C ILE A 83 -0.82 -4.02 16.50
N LEU A 84 -0.10 -4.81 15.70
CA LEU A 84 -0.16 -6.28 15.73
C LEU A 84 0.66 -6.81 16.91
#